data_AF-A0A258HHN0-F1
#
_entry.id   AF-A0A258HHN0-F1
#
_cell.length_a   1.000
_cell.length_b   1.000
_cell.length_c   1.000
_cell.angle_alpha   90.00
_cell.angle_beta   90.00
_cell.angle_gamma   90.00
#
_symmetry.space_group_name_H-M   'P 1'
#
loop_
_entity.id
_entity.type
_entity.pdbx_description
1 polymer ?
#
loop_
_entity_poly.entity_id
_entity_poly.type
_entity_poly.pdbx_seq_one_letter_code
_entity_poly.pdbx_strand_id
1 'polypeptide(L)'
;MLPIVLLAGALIVAERQVTVAAMTGGQQEPPPGVYAQGFSMTIFEQGRTVQLWLVDLDTAPYFRQTVSTDGQVESDQIYRFDERTLYTAEAEVPDGTRWNSITPIEPQDLGLADLATGPAAWAAEFGPGEHEIPVGQGVVVRVLIDSVDEPIDSTVFMVPPGAAVTPVQP
;
A
#
# COMPACT_ATOMS: atom_id res chain seq x y z
N MET A 1 -34.34 -11.98 -17.10
CA MET A 1 -33.54 -11.92 -15.87
C MET A 1 -32.11 -12.25 -16.23
N LEU A 2 -31.23 -11.25 -16.30
CA LEU A 2 -29.79 -11.47 -16.35
C LEU A 2 -29.24 -11.28 -14.93
N PRO A 3 -28.43 -12.21 -14.40
CA PRO A 3 -27.67 -11.94 -13.20
C PRO A 3 -26.55 -10.96 -13.56
N ILE A 4 -26.57 -9.78 -12.95
CA ILE A 4 -25.41 -8.90 -12.90
C ILE A 4 -24.41 -9.60 -11.98
N VAL A 5 -23.40 -10.18 -12.61
CA VAL A 5 -22.22 -10.80 -12.00
C VAL A 5 -21.16 -9.69 -11.87
N LEU A 6 -20.40 -9.73 -10.76
CA LEU A 6 -19.23 -8.89 -10.43
C LEU A 6 -19.50 -7.47 -9.92
N LEU A 7 -19.90 -7.37 -8.65
CA LEU A 7 -19.50 -6.26 -7.77
C LEU A 7 -18.23 -6.74 -7.05
N ALA A 8 -17.06 -6.50 -7.65
CA ALA A 8 -16.19 -5.37 -7.29
C ALA A 8 -15.32 -5.66 -6.06
N GLY A 9 -14.42 -6.63 -6.25
CA GLY A 9 -13.13 -6.61 -5.58
C GLY A 9 -12.34 -5.42 -6.13
N ALA A 10 -12.62 -4.23 -5.60
CA ALA A 10 -12.03 -2.95 -6.00
C ALA A 10 -10.54 -2.81 -5.65
N LEU A 11 -9.87 -3.90 -5.23
CA LEU A 11 -8.46 -4.12 -5.54
C LEU A 11 -8.34 -4.65 -6.97
N ILE A 12 -8.70 -3.81 -7.96
CA ILE A 12 -8.47 -4.16 -9.37
C ILE A 12 -6.95 -4.08 -9.64
N VAL A 13 -6.29 -5.22 -9.43
CA VAL A 13 -5.46 -5.92 -10.44
C VAL A 13 -4.16 -5.25 -10.92
N ALA A 14 -3.79 -4.05 -10.48
CA ALA A 14 -2.54 -3.43 -10.94
C ALA A 14 -1.25 -4.00 -10.30
N GLU A 15 -1.29 -4.60 -9.11
CA GLU A 15 -0.05 -4.80 -8.31
C GLU A 15 0.10 -6.23 -7.74
N ARG A 16 -0.45 -7.22 -8.45
CA ARG A 16 -0.43 -8.64 -8.03
C ARG A 16 0.95 -9.32 -8.05
N GLN A 17 2.05 -8.59 -8.20
CA GLN A 17 3.39 -9.18 -8.23
C GLN A 17 4.22 -8.92 -6.96
N VAL A 18 3.98 -7.83 -6.22
CA VAL A 18 4.78 -7.46 -5.03
C VAL A 18 4.20 -8.06 -3.76
N THR A 19 2.91 -7.82 -3.49
CA THR A 19 2.22 -8.44 -2.36
C THR A 19 2.28 -9.95 -2.51
N VAL A 20 2.06 -10.48 -3.73
CA VAL A 20 2.09 -11.92 -3.95
C VAL A 20 3.50 -12.50 -3.84
N ALA A 21 4.59 -11.87 -4.28
CA ALA A 21 5.93 -12.44 -4.10
C ALA A 21 6.41 -12.39 -2.64
N ALA A 22 6.13 -11.29 -1.92
CA ALA A 22 6.36 -11.18 -0.49
C ALA A 22 5.45 -12.11 0.34
N MET A 23 4.28 -12.49 -0.17
CA MET A 23 3.30 -13.34 0.52
C MET A 23 3.22 -14.80 0.07
N THR A 24 3.68 -15.15 -1.14
CA THR A 24 3.65 -16.53 -1.69
C THR A 24 5.03 -17.16 -1.79
N GLY A 25 6.10 -16.39 -1.57
CA GLY A 25 7.49 -16.85 -1.57
C GLY A 25 7.92 -17.61 -0.32
N GLY A 26 7.11 -17.65 0.74
CA GLY A 26 7.41 -18.37 1.96
C GLY A 26 6.23 -19.18 2.47
N GLN A 27 6.47 -20.48 2.72
CA GLN A 27 6.09 -20.99 4.03
C GLN A 27 6.85 -20.14 5.06
N GLN A 28 6.33 -18.96 5.35
CA GLN A 28 6.85 -18.15 6.42
C GLN A 28 6.49 -18.91 7.70
N GLU A 29 7.51 -19.33 8.43
CA GLU A 29 7.34 -19.45 9.87
C GLU A 29 6.65 -18.16 10.34
N PRO A 30 5.59 -18.27 11.17
CA PRO A 30 4.83 -17.09 11.58
C PRO A 30 5.84 -16.06 12.11
N PRO A 31 5.72 -14.78 11.70
CA PRO A 31 6.60 -13.76 12.23
C PRO A 31 6.57 -13.83 13.76
N PRO A 32 7.65 -13.45 14.46
CA PRO A 32 7.53 -13.16 15.88
C PRO A 32 6.30 -12.25 16.03
N GLY A 33 5.44 -12.49 17.02
CA GLY A 33 4.09 -11.90 17.11
C GLY A 33 4.02 -10.37 17.27
N VAL A 34 5.03 -9.64 16.81
CA VAL A 34 5.22 -8.20 16.86
C VAL A 34 5.55 -7.71 15.44
N TYR A 35 4.72 -6.82 14.92
CA TYR A 35 4.94 -6.05 13.69
C TYR A 35 4.73 -4.57 13.98
N ALA A 36 5.29 -3.69 13.15
CA ALA A 36 5.19 -2.24 13.33
C ALA A 36 3.75 -1.77 13.05
N GLN A 37 3.23 -0.89 13.90
CA GLN A 37 1.89 -0.33 13.72
C GLN A 37 1.93 0.92 12.82
N GLY A 38 3.06 1.63 12.80
CA GLY A 38 3.33 2.68 11.84
C GLY A 38 4.72 2.56 11.23
N PHE A 39 4.85 2.84 9.94
CA PHE A 39 6.14 2.89 9.27
C PHE A 39 6.04 3.62 7.93
N SER A 40 7.19 4.05 7.42
CA SER A 40 7.36 4.45 6.03
C SER A 40 8.52 3.68 5.41
N MET A 41 8.31 3.12 4.22
CA MET A 41 9.27 2.24 3.57
C MET A 41 9.23 2.42 2.06
N THR A 42 10.41 2.34 1.45
CA THR A 42 10.59 2.21 0.00
C THR A 42 11.09 0.81 -0.35
N ILE A 43 10.41 0.12 -1.25
CA ILE A 43 10.78 -1.21 -1.77
C ILE A 43 11.25 -1.04 -3.22
N PHE A 44 12.41 -1.61 -3.56
CA PHE A 44 13.00 -1.52 -4.90
C PHE A 44 12.92 -2.87 -5.62
N GLU A 45 12.29 -2.90 -6.79
CA GLU A 45 12.05 -4.13 -7.55
C GLU A 45 12.18 -3.94 -9.06
N GLN A 46 13.18 -4.55 -9.70
CA GLN A 46 13.23 -4.70 -11.17
C GLN A 46 12.90 -3.43 -11.98
N GLY A 47 13.37 -2.25 -11.55
CA GLY A 47 13.10 -0.95 -12.19
C GLY A 47 11.87 -0.20 -11.64
N ARG A 48 11.15 -0.82 -10.71
CA ARG A 48 10.03 -0.25 -9.95
C ARG A 48 10.44 0.16 -8.56
N THR A 49 9.73 1.16 -8.05
CA THR A 49 9.83 1.65 -6.68
C THR A 49 8.43 1.67 -6.08
N VAL A 50 8.24 1.00 -4.96
CA VAL A 50 6.99 1.01 -4.18
C VAL A 50 7.26 1.77 -2.89
N GLN A 51 6.59 2.90 -2.69
CA GLN A 51 6.63 3.65 -1.45
C GLN A 51 5.38 3.35 -0.65
N LEU A 52 5.55 3.03 0.63
CA LEU A 52 4.49 2.65 1.56
C LEU A 52 4.55 3.56 2.78
N TRP A 53 3.37 4.04 3.17
CA TRP A 53 3.15 4.68 4.47
C TRP A 53 1.97 4.01 5.15
N LEU A 54 2.15 3.70 6.42
CA LEU A 54 1.13 3.06 7.22
C LEU A 54 1.13 3.66 8.62
N VAL A 55 -0.05 3.86 9.19
CA VAL A 55 -0.27 4.24 10.59
C VAL A 55 -1.45 3.42 11.13
N ASP A 56 -1.34 2.96 12.37
CA ASP A 56 -2.39 2.29 13.15
C ASP A 56 -3.04 1.07 12.46
N LEU A 57 -2.21 0.17 11.91
CA LEU A 57 -2.61 -0.99 11.11
C LEU A 57 -3.83 -1.75 11.65
N ASP A 58 -3.86 -2.06 12.95
CA ASP A 58 -4.90 -2.93 13.53
C ASP A 58 -6.18 -2.22 13.96
N THR A 59 -6.14 -0.89 14.09
CA THR A 59 -7.19 -0.14 14.79
C THR A 59 -7.88 0.89 13.91
N ALA A 60 -7.12 1.83 13.37
CA ALA A 60 -7.63 2.95 12.58
C ALA A 60 -6.68 3.24 11.40
N PRO A 61 -6.53 2.30 10.45
CA PRO A 61 -5.42 2.34 9.51
C PRO A 61 -5.51 3.51 8.55
N TYR A 62 -4.43 4.30 8.50
CA TYR A 62 -4.15 5.21 7.40
C TYR A 62 -3.06 4.59 6.54
N PHE A 63 -3.29 4.54 5.24
CA PHE A 63 -2.40 3.87 4.30
C PHE A 63 -2.21 4.72 3.06
N ARG A 64 -0.97 4.80 2.57
CA ARG A 64 -0.67 5.27 1.22
C ARG A 64 0.32 4.34 0.56
N GLN A 65 0.09 4.10 -0.72
CA GLN A 65 1.06 3.44 -1.58
C GLN A 65 1.23 4.20 -2.87
N THR A 66 2.47 4.40 -3.26
CA THR A 66 2.84 4.94 -4.57
C THR A 66 3.77 3.97 -5.28
N VAL A 67 3.41 3.58 -6.50
CA VAL A 67 4.24 2.71 -7.36
C VAL A 67 4.72 3.53 -8.54
N SER A 68 6.03 3.50 -8.78
CA SER A 68 6.65 4.19 -9.90
C SER A 68 7.59 3.26 -10.66
N THR A 69 7.62 3.38 -11.99
CA THR A 69 8.61 2.72 -12.87
C THR A 69 9.41 3.79 -13.58
N ASP A 70 10.74 3.71 -13.54
CA ASP A 70 11.64 4.68 -14.20
C ASP A 70 11.33 6.16 -13.84
N GLY A 71 10.85 6.40 -12.61
CA GLY A 71 10.49 7.73 -12.10
C GLY A 71 9.10 8.23 -12.51
N GLN A 72 8.30 7.45 -13.24
CA GLN A 72 6.91 7.76 -13.55
C GLN A 72 5.97 7.03 -12.61
N VAL A 73 5.03 7.76 -12.00
CA VAL A 73 4.00 7.17 -11.11
C VAL A 73 2.99 6.38 -11.95
N GLU A 74 2.91 5.08 -11.70
CA GLU A 74 1.93 4.18 -12.32
C GLU A 74 0.64 4.07 -11.49
N SER A 75 0.76 4.21 -10.18
CA SER A 75 -0.31 4.02 -9.20
C SER A 75 -0.03 4.86 -7.96
N ASP A 76 -1.04 5.56 -7.46
CA ASP A 76 -1.00 6.26 -6.18
C ASP A 76 -2.35 6.08 -5.49
N GLN A 77 -2.32 5.52 -4.29
CA GLN A 77 -3.50 5.09 -3.56
C GLN A 77 -3.42 5.59 -2.12
N ILE A 78 -4.53 6.11 -1.61
CA ILE A 78 -4.63 6.60 -0.23
C ILE A 78 -5.90 6.03 0.39
N TYR A 79 -5.76 5.31 1.50
CA TYR A 79 -6.88 4.92 2.33
C TYR A 79 -6.92 5.73 3.62
N ARG A 80 -8.10 6.24 3.96
CA ARG A 80 -8.34 7.04 5.17
C ARG A 80 -9.45 6.40 5.99
N PHE A 81 -9.10 5.88 7.16
CA PHE A 81 -10.02 5.15 8.02
C PHE A 81 -11.23 5.98 8.46
N ASP A 82 -11.01 7.24 8.87
CA ASP A 82 -12.10 8.10 9.36
C ASP A 82 -13.16 8.38 8.29
N GLU A 83 -12.79 8.30 7.02
CA GLU A 83 -13.68 8.47 5.87
C GLU A 83 -14.14 7.14 5.28
N ARG A 84 -13.53 6.02 5.70
CA ARG A 84 -13.68 4.68 5.08
C ARG A 84 -13.63 4.74 3.56
N THR A 85 -12.66 5.49 3.04
CA THR A 85 -12.59 5.84 1.63
C THR A 85 -11.21 5.49 1.08
N LEU A 86 -11.22 4.78 -0.06
CA LEU A 86 -10.03 4.56 -0.88
C LEU A 86 -10.01 5.59 -1.99
N TYR A 87 -8.93 6.37 -2.05
CA TYR A 87 -8.63 7.30 -3.12
C TYR A 87 -7.60 6.68 -4.06
N THR A 88 -7.83 6.78 -5.37
CA THR A 88 -6.88 6.30 -6.38
C THR A 88 -6.62 7.39 -7.41
N ALA A 89 -5.35 7.68 -7.68
CA ALA A 89 -4.98 8.59 -8.75
C ALA A 89 -5.20 7.93 -10.11
N GLU A 90 -5.79 8.67 -11.04
CA GLU A 90 -5.74 8.33 -12.46
C GLU A 90 -4.35 8.68 -13.02
N ALA A 91 -3.99 8.03 -14.12
CA ALA A 91 -2.80 8.42 -14.90
C ALA A 91 -2.83 9.94 -15.19
N GLU A 92 -1.67 10.60 -15.14
CA GLU A 92 -1.58 12.05 -15.33
C GLU A 92 -2.34 12.51 -16.57
N VAL A 93 -3.31 13.41 -16.37
CA VAL A 93 -4.03 14.07 -17.47
C VAL A 93 -3.50 15.50 -17.64
N PRO A 94 -3.68 16.13 -18.81
CA PRO A 94 -3.14 17.47 -19.09
C PRO A 94 -3.52 18.56 -18.07
N ASP A 95 -4.63 18.39 -17.37
CA ASP A 95 -5.16 19.35 -16.39
C ASP A 95 -4.72 19.05 -14.93
N GLY A 96 -3.79 18.11 -14.74
CA GLY A 96 -3.29 17.67 -13.43
C GLY A 96 -3.72 16.25 -13.05
N THR A 97 -3.42 15.82 -11.82
CA THR A 97 -3.81 14.48 -11.34
C THR A 97 -5.30 14.47 -10.96
N ARG A 98 -6.08 13.61 -11.63
CA ARG A 98 -7.45 13.30 -11.22
C ARG A 98 -7.45 12.16 -10.23
N TRP A 99 -8.35 12.22 -9.25
CA TRP A 99 -8.50 11.20 -8.23
C TRP A 99 -9.90 10.64 -8.28
N ASN A 100 -10.01 9.34 -8.04
CA ASN A 100 -11.27 8.66 -7.81
C ASN A 100 -11.39 8.36 -6.32
N SER A 101 -12.62 8.36 -5.79
CA SER A 101 -12.91 7.97 -4.42
C SER A 101 -13.95 6.86 -4.39
N ILE A 102 -13.66 5.76 -3.68
CA ILE A 102 -14.56 4.62 -3.49
C ILE A 102 -14.94 4.56 -2.01
N THR A 103 -16.25 4.58 -1.71
CA THR A 103 -16.78 4.58 -0.34
C THR A 103 -18.16 3.91 -0.26
N PRO A 104 -18.48 3.17 0.83
CA PRO A 104 -17.60 2.82 1.94
C PRO A 104 -16.69 1.63 1.62
N ILE A 105 -15.46 1.64 2.17
CA ILE A 105 -14.50 0.54 2.10
C ILE A 105 -14.01 0.21 3.52
N GLU A 106 -14.21 -1.03 3.95
CA GLU A 106 -13.69 -1.50 5.23
C GLU A 106 -12.23 -1.95 5.10
N PRO A 107 -11.39 -1.83 6.14
CA PRO A 107 -9.97 -2.22 6.08
C PRO A 107 -9.74 -3.67 5.63
N GLN A 108 -10.64 -4.56 6.01
CA GLN A 108 -10.60 -5.98 5.64
C GLN A 108 -10.80 -6.23 4.13
N ASP A 109 -11.48 -5.32 3.42
CA ASP A 109 -11.71 -5.43 1.99
C ASP A 109 -10.48 -5.00 1.17
N LEU A 110 -9.51 -4.34 1.83
CA LEU A 110 -8.25 -3.87 1.24
C LEU A 110 -7.10 -4.88 1.36
N GLY A 111 -7.29 -5.95 2.15
CA GLY A 111 -6.22 -6.91 2.43
C GLY A 111 -5.07 -6.33 3.26
N LEU A 112 -5.27 -5.27 4.05
CA LEU A 112 -4.19 -4.66 4.84
C LEU A 112 -3.53 -5.62 5.85
N ALA A 113 -4.25 -6.66 6.28
CA ALA A 113 -3.72 -7.69 7.16
C ALA A 113 -2.48 -8.40 6.59
N ASP A 114 -2.37 -8.44 5.26
CA ASP A 114 -1.24 -9.03 4.56
C ASP A 114 0.07 -8.26 4.77
N LEU A 115 -0.03 -6.97 5.10
CA LEU A 115 1.13 -6.13 5.43
C LEU A 115 1.79 -6.55 6.75
N ALA A 116 1.02 -7.15 7.67
CA ALA A 116 1.49 -7.59 8.99
C ALA A 116 2.56 -8.70 8.90
N THR A 117 2.53 -9.51 7.84
CA THR A 117 3.50 -10.59 7.62
C THR A 117 4.64 -10.20 6.67
N GLY A 118 4.59 -9.02 6.05
CA GLY A 118 5.58 -8.54 5.10
C GLY A 118 6.19 -7.22 5.58
N PRO A 119 5.90 -6.09 4.91
CA PRO A 119 6.50 -4.79 5.23
C PRO A 119 6.45 -4.39 6.72
N ALA A 120 5.34 -4.63 7.43
CA ALA A 120 5.24 -4.26 8.85
C ALA A 120 6.13 -5.15 9.75
N ALA A 121 6.25 -6.44 9.41
CA ALA A 121 7.16 -7.35 10.10
C ALA A 121 8.62 -6.96 9.82
N TRP A 122 8.96 -6.66 8.56
CA TRP A 122 10.29 -6.19 8.19
C TRP A 122 10.67 -4.89 8.89
N ALA A 123 9.75 -3.92 8.96
CA ALA A 123 9.94 -2.68 9.69
C ALA A 123 10.26 -2.95 11.17
N ALA A 124 9.49 -3.82 11.84
CA ALA A 124 9.74 -4.18 13.23
C ALA A 124 11.04 -4.96 13.45
N GLU A 125 11.41 -5.84 12.53
CA GLU A 125 12.58 -6.69 12.64
C GLU A 125 13.89 -5.93 12.37
N PHE A 126 13.94 -5.17 11.27
CA PHE A 126 15.18 -4.56 10.77
C PHE A 126 15.35 -3.10 11.21
N GLY A 127 14.27 -2.40 11.53
CA GLY A 127 14.30 -0.98 11.88
C GLY A 127 14.71 -0.07 10.71
N PRO A 128 14.86 1.25 10.95
CA PRO A 128 15.23 2.21 9.91
C PRO A 128 16.59 1.90 9.27
N GLY A 129 16.69 2.10 7.95
CA GLY A 129 17.91 1.86 7.16
C GLY A 129 17.65 1.11 5.85
N GLU A 130 18.71 0.97 5.05
CA GLU A 130 18.69 0.16 3.82
C GLU A 130 19.02 -1.30 4.15
N HIS A 131 18.21 -2.23 3.64
CA HIS A 131 18.32 -3.66 3.92
C HIS A 131 18.08 -4.50 2.66
N GLU A 132 18.72 -5.65 2.60
CA GLU A 132 18.47 -6.70 1.61
C GLU A 132 17.78 -7.87 2.31
N ILE A 133 16.48 -8.06 2.02
CA ILE A 133 15.63 -9.04 2.71
C ILE A 133 15.44 -10.26 1.81
N PRO A 134 15.87 -11.46 2.25
CA PRO A 134 15.59 -12.70 1.52
C PRO A 134 14.12 -13.09 1.70
N VAL A 135 13.35 -13.11 0.60
CA VAL A 135 11.91 -13.42 0.63
C VAL A 135 11.59 -14.85 0.13
N GLY A 136 12.61 -15.70 0.01
CA GLY A 136 12.49 -17.10 -0.39
C GLY A 136 12.92 -17.37 -1.84
N GLN A 137 13.13 -18.66 -2.17
CA GLN A 137 13.55 -19.13 -3.51
C GLN A 137 14.78 -18.41 -4.13
N GLY A 138 15.66 -17.87 -3.30
CA GLY A 138 16.83 -17.09 -3.75
C GLY A 138 16.52 -15.66 -4.21
N VAL A 139 15.29 -15.19 -3.99
CA VAL A 139 14.87 -13.81 -4.25
C VAL A 139 15.27 -12.93 -3.06
N VAL A 140 15.93 -11.82 -3.37
CA VAL A 140 16.30 -10.78 -2.42
C VAL A 140 15.60 -9.50 -2.84
N VAL A 141 14.88 -8.89 -1.90
CA VAL A 141 14.22 -7.60 -2.08
C VAL A 141 15.05 -6.55 -1.36
N ARG A 142 15.35 -5.46 -2.05
CA ARG A 142 16.02 -4.32 -1.43
C ARG A 142 14.97 -3.36 -0.90
N VAL A 143 15.10 -2.96 0.36
CA VAL A 143 14.19 -2.02 1.01
C VAL A 143 14.99 -0.90 1.67
N LEU A 144 14.39 0.28 1.73
CA LEU A 144 14.79 1.37 2.60
C LEU A 144 13.65 1.61 3.57
N ILE A 145 13.88 1.36 4.85
CA ILE A 145 12.92 1.67 5.92
C ILE A 145 13.25 3.09 6.38
N ASP A 146 12.39 4.03 6.03
CA ASP A 146 12.60 5.45 6.35
C ASP A 146 12.29 5.73 7.82
N SER A 147 11.24 5.12 8.37
CA SER A 147 10.84 5.30 9.77
C SER A 147 10.03 4.10 10.29
N VAL A 148 10.05 3.88 11.61
CA VAL A 148 9.29 2.83 12.30
C VAL A 148 8.73 3.40 13.61
N ASP A 149 7.41 3.32 13.76
CA ASP A 149 6.62 3.86 14.88
C ASP A 149 6.93 5.33 15.24
N GLU A 150 7.46 6.08 14.26
CA GLU A 150 7.61 7.54 14.35
C GLU A 150 6.38 8.25 13.78
N PRO A 151 6.05 9.47 14.26
CA PRO A 151 4.94 10.23 13.71
C PRO A 151 5.13 10.52 12.21
N ILE A 152 4.17 10.07 11.40
CA ILE A 152 4.09 10.40 9.97
C ILE A 152 3.21 11.64 9.81
N ASP A 153 3.67 12.62 9.02
CA ASP A 153 2.88 13.82 8.71
C ASP A 153 1.55 13.42 8.06
N SER A 154 0.43 13.86 8.65
CA SER A 154 -0.91 13.50 8.18
C SER A 154 -1.20 13.94 6.74
N THR A 155 -0.47 14.95 6.23
CA THR A 155 -0.59 15.41 4.85
C THR A 155 -0.18 14.35 3.81
N VAL A 156 0.63 13.36 4.21
CA VAL A 156 0.93 12.19 3.38
C VAL A 156 -0.34 11.45 2.98
N PHE A 157 -1.32 11.38 3.89
CA PHE A 157 -2.59 10.67 3.67
C PHE A 157 -3.70 11.59 3.13
N MET A 158 -3.35 12.74 2.55
CA MET A 158 -4.31 13.64 1.93
C MET A 158 -4.18 13.61 0.41
N VAL A 159 -5.31 13.63 -0.29
CA VAL A 159 -5.34 13.96 -1.72
C VAL A 159 -4.75 15.37 -1.90
N PRO A 160 -3.90 15.60 -2.93
CA PRO A 160 -3.30 16.92 -3.15
C PRO A 160 -4.34 18.05 -3.19
N PRO A 161 -4.04 19.21 -2.58
CA PRO A 161 -4.97 20.34 -2.58
C PRO A 161 -5.35 20.77 -4.00
N GLY A 162 -6.65 20.96 -4.24
CA GLY A 162 -7.17 21.39 -5.54
C GLY A 162 -7.31 20.27 -6.58
N ALA A 163 -6.94 19.03 -6.26
CA ALA A 163 -7.22 17.90 -7.14
C ALA A 163 -8.72 17.65 -7.28
N ALA A 164 -9.15 17.34 -8.51
CA ALA A 164 -10.53 16.93 -8.75
C ALA A 164 -10.73 15.49 -8.27
N VAL A 165 -11.73 15.28 -7.41
CA VAL A 165 -12.11 13.95 -6.90
C VAL A 165 -13.45 13.54 -7.50
N THR A 166 -13.50 12.39 -8.15
CA THR A 166 -14.71 11.80 -8.72
C THR A 166 -15.16 10.60 -7.88
N PRO A 167 -16.37 10.63 -7.30
CA PRO A 167 -16.92 9.46 -6.63
C PRO A 167 -17.18 8.33 -7.61
N VAL A 168 -16.72 7.12 -7.27
CA VAL A 168 -16.98 5.89 -8.02
C VAL A 168 -17.78 4.95 -7.12
N GLN A 169 -18.83 4.33 -7.66
CA GLN A 169 -19.57 3.31 -6.93
C GLN A 169 -18.74 2.02 -6.85
N PRO A 170 -18.69 1.34 -5.70
CA PRO A 170 -18.15 -0.01 -5.62
C PRO A 170 -18.94 -0.92 -6.57
#